data_AF-A0A938M235-F1
#
_entry.id   AF-A0A938M235-F1
#
_cell.length_a   1.000
_cell.length_b   1.000
_cell.length_c   1.000
_cell.angle_alpha   90.00
_cell.angle_beta   90.00
_cell.angle_gamma   90.00
#
_symmetry.space_group_name_H-M   'P 1'
#
loop_
_entity.id
_entity.type
_entity.pdbx_description
1 polymer ?
#
loop_
_entity_poly.entity_id
_entity_poly.type
_entity_poly.pdbx_seq_one_letter_code
_entity_poly.pdbx_strand_id
1 'polypeptide(L)' 'MVAVRIPRKWGAAMMELMKLGPVRCLRGNVFLLTEKQVDALARMEVKYKRVRPDELRKKMNSVVLA' A
#
# COMPACT_ATOMS: atom_id res chain seq x y z
N MET A 1 7.99 2.06 7.47
CA MET A 1 7.00 1.50 6.52
C MET A 1 6.28 2.65 5.85
N VAL A 2 6.00 2.54 4.56
CA VAL A 2 5.37 3.57 3.72
C VAL A 2 3.97 3.12 3.36
N ALA A 3 2.98 3.98 3.60
CA ALA A 3 1.63 3.76 3.11
C ALA A 3 1.51 4.24 1.66
N VAL A 4 1.11 3.37 0.76
CA VAL A 4 0.88 3.69 -0.65
C VAL A 4 -0.53 3.28 -1.06
N ARG A 5 -1.14 4.05 -1.95
CA ARG A 5 -2.39 3.68 -2.59
C ARG A 5 -2.08 3.14 -3.97
N ILE A 6 -2.48 1.90 -4.21
CA ILE A 6 -2.31 1.22 -5.49
C ILE A 6 -3.71 1.00 -6.09
N PRO A 7 -4.00 1.43 -7.32
CA PRO A 7 -5.28 1.16 -7.97
C PRO A 7 -5.57 -0.35 -8.10
N ARG A 8 -6.83 -0.79 -7.97
CA ARG A 8 -7.23 -2.22 -8.03
C ARG A 8 -6.75 -2.96 -9.28
N LYS A 9 -6.59 -2.26 -10.40
CA LYS A 9 -6.10 -2.83 -11.67
C LYS A 9 -4.68 -3.39 -11.59
N TRP A 10 -3.92 -3.08 -10.54
CA TRP A 10 -2.56 -3.57 -10.32
C TRP A 10 -2.51 -4.75 -9.32
N GLY A 11 -3.57 -5.57 -9.25
CA GLY A 11 -3.63 -6.74 -8.37
C GLY A 11 -2.47 -7.72 -8.59
N ALA A 12 -1.96 -7.87 -9.81
CA ALA A 12 -0.79 -8.69 -10.11
C ALA A 12 0.49 -8.15 -9.46
N ALA A 13 0.71 -6.82 -9.48
CA ALA A 13 1.84 -6.20 -8.80
C ALA A 13 1.78 -6.41 -7.28
N MET A 14 0.57 -6.46 -6.72
CA MET A 14 0.37 -6.74 -5.31
C MET A 14 0.82 -8.16 -4.93
N MET A 15 0.57 -9.16 -5.78
CA MET A 15 1.03 -10.53 -5.56
C MET A 15 2.57 -10.63 -5.59
N GLU A 16 3.22 -9.90 -6.48
CA GLU A 16 4.68 -9.83 -6.55
C GLU A 16 5.28 -9.19 -5.28
N LEU A 17 4.66 -8.12 -4.77
CA LEU A 17 5.12 -7.47 -3.54
C LEU A 17 5.00 -8.35 -2.30
N MET A 18 3.99 -9.23 -2.25
CA MET A 18 3.84 -10.20 -1.16
C MET A 18 4.99 -11.21 -1.11
N LYS A 19 5.62 -11.53 -2.25
CA LYS A 19 6.82 -12.38 -2.29
C LYS A 19 8.04 -11.71 -1.67
N LEU A 20 8.08 -10.38 -1.66
CA LEU A 20 9.20 -9.58 -1.15
C LEU A 20 9.11 -9.31 0.36
N GLY A 21 8.03 -9.74 1.02
CA GLY A 21 7.85 -9.59 2.46
C GLY A 21 6.41 -9.28 2.87
N PRO A 22 6.17 -9.08 4.18
CA PRO A 22 4.83 -8.85 4.70
C PRO A 22 4.24 -7.55 4.14
N VAL A 23 3.08 -7.66 3.50
CA VAL A 23 2.29 -6.50 3.06
C VAL A 23 1.01 -6.42 3.87
N ARG A 24 0.73 -5.26 4.46
CA ARG A 24 -0.54 -5.00 5.14
C ARG A 24 -1.50 -4.24 4.24
N CYS A 25 -2.70 -4.78 4.04
CA CYS A 25 -3.78 -4.09 3.34
C CYS A 25 -4.61 -3.27 4.35
N LEU A 26 -4.72 -1.97 4.10
CA LEU A 26 -5.65 -1.07 4.77
C LEU A 26 -6.78 -0.75 3.77
N ARG A 27 -8.03 -0.88 4.23
CA ARG A 27 -9.27 -0.72 3.44
C ARG A 27 -9.12 0.10 2.14
N GLY A 28 -9.55 -0.49 1.02
CA GLY A 28 -9.72 0.25 -0.24
C GLY A 28 -8.44 0.55 -1.00
N ASN A 29 -7.56 -0.45 -1.10
CA ASN A 29 -6.33 -0.43 -1.92
C ASN A 29 -5.21 0.48 -1.37
N VAL A 30 -5.19 0.70 -0.06
CA VAL A 30 -4.05 1.29 0.64
C VAL A 30 -3.20 0.14 1.19
N PHE A 31 -1.90 0.21 1.00
CA PHE A 31 -0.98 -0.84 1.37
C PHE A 31 0.19 -0.26 2.16
N LEU A 32 0.56 -0.96 3.21
CA LEU A 32 1.71 -0.64 4.05
C LEU A 32 2.87 -1.50 3.56
N LEU A 33 3.84 -0.84 2.94
CA LEU A 33 4.99 -1.44 2.30
C LEU A 33 6.30 -1.04 3.00
N THR A 34 7.33 -1.86 2.82
CA THR A 34 8.71 -1.50 3.13
C THR A 34 9.31 -0.63 2.01
N GLU A 35 10.44 0.04 2.27
CA GLU A 35 11.09 0.84 1.22
C GLU A 35 11.51 0.00 0.02
N LYS A 36 12.04 -1.21 0.25
CA LYS A 36 12.38 -2.18 -0.82
C LYS A 36 11.19 -2.51 -1.73
N GLN A 37 10.00 -2.63 -1.15
CA GLN A 37 8.75 -2.87 -1.89
C GLN A 37 8.28 -1.64 -2.67
N VAL A 38 8.52 -0.42 -2.14
CA VAL A 38 8.25 0.82 -2.87
C VAL A 38 9.20 0.98 -4.06
N ASP A 39 10.46 0.59 -3.90
CA ASP A 39 11.43 0.57 -5.00
C ASP A 39 11.06 -0.46 -6.06
N ALA A 40 10.60 -1.64 -5.65
CA ALA A 40 10.08 -2.65 -6.57
C ALA A 40 8.86 -2.13 -7.36
N LEU A 41 7.93 -1.43 -6.72
CA LEU A 41 6.81 -0.78 -7.41
C LEU A 41 7.26 0.24 -8.45
N ALA A 42 8.30 1.02 -8.14
CA ALA A 42 8.86 1.99 -9.06
C ALA A 42 9.48 1.31 -10.29
N ARG A 43 10.18 0.18 -10.10
CA ARG A 43 10.76 -0.64 -11.18
C ARG A 43 9.71 -1.32 -12.06
N MET A 44 8.57 -1.70 -11.47
CA MET A 44 7.44 -2.32 -12.18
C MET A 44 6.55 -1.29 -12.92
N GLU A 45 6.94 -0.01 -12.94
CA GLU A 45 6.17 1.09 -13.55
C GLU A 45 4.73 1.20 -13.00
N VAL A 46 4.50 0.71 -11.78
CA VAL A 46 3.19 0.72 -11.15
C VAL A 46 2.92 2.13 -10.63
N LYS A 47 1.83 2.74 -11.11
CA LYS A 47 1.38 4.02 -10.56
C LYS A 47 0.87 3.84 -9.14
N TYR A 48 1.57 4.41 -8.17
CA TYR A 48 1.15 4.48 -6.77
C TYR A 48 1.13 5.92 -6.26
N LYS A 49 0.29 6.19 -5.26
CA LYS A 49 0.29 7.48 -4.54
C LYS A 49 0.74 7.26 -3.10
N ARG A 50 1.78 7.95 -2.65
CA ARG A 50 2.16 7.94 -1.22
C ARG A 50 1.03 8.58 -0.41
N VAL A 51 0.62 7.89 0.65
CA VAL A 51 -0.42 8.35 1.57
C VAL A 51 0.28 9.01 2.75
N ARG A 52 -0.12 10.23 3.08
CA ARG A 52 0.46 10.94 4.23
C ARG A 52 0.02 10.27 5.55
N PRO A 53 0.85 10.33 6.60
CA PRO A 53 0.50 9.76 7.91
C PRO A 53 -0.85 10.25 8.45
N ASP A 54 -1.21 11.52 8.23
CA ASP A 54 -2.48 12.11 8.68
C ASP A 54 -3.71 11.48 7.99
N GLU A 55 -3.61 11.22 6.69
CA GLU A 55 -4.66 10.54 5.91
C GLU A 55 -4.78 9.06 6.33
N LEU A 56 -3.65 8.44 6.67
CA LEU A 56 -3.60 7.07 7.16
C LEU A 56 -4.30 6.95 8.52
N ARG A 57 -4.05 7.89 9.44
CA ARG A 57 -4.64 7.92 10.78
C ARG A 57 -6.16 8.07 10.72
N LYS A 58 -6.67 8.97 9.87
CA LYS A 58 -8.12 9.11 9.63
C LYS A 58 -8.76 7.83 9.10
N LYS A 59 -8.07 7.11 8.20
CA LYS A 59 -8.56 5.84 7.63
C LYS A 59 -8.44 4.65 8.58
N MET A 60 -7.46 4.62 9.47
CA MET A 60 -7.34 3.59 10.50
C MET A 60 -8.38 3.77 11.62
N ASN A 61 -8.65 5.01 12.04
CA ASN A 61 -9.64 5.29 13.08
C ASN A 61 -11.08 4.93 12.66
N SER A 62 -11.41 4.93 11.36
CA SER A 62 -12.73 4.49 10.88
C SER A 62 -12.89 2.95 10.84
N VAL A 63 -11.87 2.18 11.22
CA VAL A 63 -11.92 0.71 11.31
C VAL A 63 -12.03 0.25 12.77
N VAL A 64 -11.73 1.11 13.75
CA VAL A 64 -11.78 0.76 15.19
C VAL A 64 -13.12 1.13 15.83
N LEU A 65 -13.99 1.87 15.14
CA LEU A 65 -15.28 2.37 15.65
C LEU A 65 -16.51 1.91 14.84
N ALA A 66 -16.41 0.79 14.12
CA ALA A 66 -17.55 0.20 13.40
C ALA A 66 -17.73 -1.28 13.79
#